data_AF-A0A2N9L6W3-F1
#
_entry.id   AF-A0A2N9L6W3-F1
#
_cell.length_a   1.000
_cell.length_b   1.000
_cell.length_c   1.000
_cell.angle_alpha   90.00
_cell.angle_beta   90.00
_cell.angle_gamma   90.00
#
_symmetry.space_group_name_H-M   'P 1'
#
loop_
_entity.id
_entity.type
_entity.pdbx_description
1 polymer ?
#
loop_
_entity_poly.entity_id
_entity_poly.type
_entity_poly.pdbx_seq_one_letter_code
_entity_poly.pdbx_strand_id
1 'polypeptide(L)'
;MATEIQRQCETIEECYEFTLSYAARGVSGEDAGDAGRQLRDYLTQAATAMRGLARSYAETIEQEQLAPAEKYQAFFAVLKRDAENAVAAVDLVLAQATIGSQLIDNLNASIHLRALLADLFLVTEILEVRQTKAVAAADGAAGSP
;
A
#
# COMPACT_ATOMS: atom_id res chain seq x y z
N MET A 1 5.89 17.12 -4.56
CA MET A 1 4.92 16.58 -3.57
C MET A 1 4.70 15.13 -3.92
N ALA A 2 4.68 14.22 -2.95
CA ALA A 2 4.38 12.82 -3.20
C ALA A 2 3.00 12.68 -3.87
N THR A 3 2.87 11.78 -4.84
CA THR A 3 1.58 11.46 -5.44
C THR A 3 0.66 10.82 -4.41
N GLU A 4 -0.65 10.79 -4.66
CA GLU A 4 -1.58 10.11 -3.74
C GLU A 4 -1.26 8.61 -3.63
N ILE A 5 -0.80 7.97 -4.71
CA ILE A 5 -0.35 6.57 -4.71
C ILE A 5 0.83 6.37 -3.75
N GLN A 6 1.81 7.29 -3.74
CA GLN A 6 2.95 7.19 -2.84
C GLN A 6 2.51 7.27 -1.37
N ARG A 7 1.64 8.23 -1.02
CA ARG A 7 1.09 8.33 0.36
C ARG A 7 0.33 7.07 0.78
N GLN A 8 -0.45 6.50 -0.14
CA GLN A 8 -1.20 5.27 0.13
C GLN A 8 -0.25 4.09 0.30
N CYS A 9 0.81 3.99 -0.51
CA CYS A 9 1.85 2.98 -0.37
C CYS A 9 2.56 3.08 0.99
N GLU A 10 3.01 4.28 1.37
CA GLU A 10 3.64 4.56 2.67
C GLU A 10 2.73 4.11 3.83
N THR A 11 1.44 4.47 3.79
CA THR A 11 0.47 4.07 4.83
C THR A 11 0.32 2.55 4.95
N ILE A 12 0.31 1.85 3.80
CA ILE A 12 0.18 0.39 3.76
C ILE A 12 1.47 -0.29 4.25
N GLU A 13 2.63 0.25 3.88
CA GLU A 13 3.95 -0.23 4.30
C GLU A 13 4.17 -0.05 5.80
N GLU A 14 3.91 1.15 6.36
CA GLU A 14 4.01 1.42 7.79
C GLU A 14 3.12 0.46 8.61
N CYS A 15 1.89 0.20 8.14
CA CYS A 15 1.02 -0.79 8.75
C CYS A 15 1.64 -2.19 8.71
N TYR A 16 2.21 -2.58 7.57
CA TYR A 16 2.83 -3.90 7.42
C TYR A 16 4.04 -4.06 8.36
N GLU A 17 4.93 -3.07 8.45
CA GLU A 17 6.06 -3.08 9.38
C GLU A 17 5.62 -3.18 10.85
N PHE A 18 4.58 -2.42 11.21
CA PHE A 18 3.99 -2.49 12.54
C PHE A 18 3.45 -3.91 12.81
N THR A 19 2.74 -4.50 11.85
CA THR A 19 2.16 -5.83 12.00
C THR A 19 3.21 -6.94 12.09
N LEU A 20 4.34 -6.83 11.40
CA LEU A 20 5.48 -7.75 11.55
C LEU A 20 6.03 -7.71 12.99
N SER A 21 6.22 -6.50 13.52
CA SER A 21 6.65 -6.31 14.91
C SER A 21 5.61 -6.83 15.91
N TYR A 22 4.32 -6.63 15.64
CA TYR A 22 3.22 -7.14 16.46
C TYR A 22 3.16 -8.67 16.48
N ALA A 23 3.32 -9.32 15.31
CA ALA A 23 3.36 -10.77 15.19
C ALA A 23 4.52 -11.39 15.97
N ALA A 24 5.71 -10.78 15.91
CA ALA A 24 6.91 -11.28 16.59
C ALA A 24 6.83 -11.25 18.12
N ARG A 25 5.93 -10.44 18.72
CA ARG A 25 5.81 -10.28 20.18
C ARG A 25 5.09 -11.44 20.88
N GLY A 26 4.38 -12.31 20.14
CA GLY A 26 3.66 -13.45 20.72
C GLY A 26 2.55 -13.06 21.72
N VAL A 27 1.95 -11.88 21.55
CA VAL A 27 0.90 -11.34 22.42
C VAL A 27 -0.40 -12.12 22.21
N SER A 28 -1.01 -12.56 23.31
CA SER A 28 -2.35 -13.14 23.29
C SER A 28 -3.39 -12.04 23.07
N GLY A 29 -4.50 -12.33 22.41
CA GLY A 29 -5.48 -11.30 22.02
C GLY A 29 -6.09 -10.50 23.21
N GLU A 30 -6.06 -11.07 24.41
CA GLU A 30 -6.56 -10.45 25.65
C GLU A 30 -5.52 -9.49 26.27
N ASP A 31 -4.23 -9.71 26.01
CA ASP A 31 -3.11 -8.95 26.58
C ASP A 31 -2.69 -7.75 25.70
N ALA A 32 -3.42 -7.49 24.61
CA ALA A 32 -3.01 -6.54 23.58
C ALA A 32 -2.96 -5.08 24.05
N GLY A 33 -3.75 -4.70 25.07
CA GLY A 33 -3.71 -3.37 25.69
C GLY A 33 -3.67 -2.20 24.69
N ASP A 34 -2.72 -1.28 24.89
CA ASP A 34 -2.51 -0.12 24.01
C ASP A 34 -2.00 -0.51 22.61
N ALA A 35 -1.16 -1.55 22.52
CA ALA A 35 -0.64 -2.04 21.26
C ALA A 35 -1.75 -2.60 20.35
N GLY A 36 -2.78 -3.21 20.92
CA GLY A 36 -3.96 -3.69 20.20
C GLY A 36 -4.82 -2.56 19.65
N ARG A 37 -4.89 -1.41 20.34
CA ARG A 37 -5.57 -0.22 19.80
C ARG A 37 -4.80 0.37 18.63
N GLN A 38 -3.50 0.57 18.78
CA GLN A 38 -2.64 1.04 17.68
C GLN A 38 -2.69 0.10 16.47
N LEU A 39 -2.67 -1.21 16.68
CA LEU A 39 -2.84 -2.19 15.61
C LEU A 39 -4.12 -1.96 14.80
N ARG A 40 -5.25 -1.74 15.49
CA ARG A 40 -6.53 -1.47 14.83
C ARG A 40 -6.49 -0.16 14.04
N ASP A 41 -5.84 0.86 14.58
CA ASP A 41 -5.68 2.15 13.88
C ASP A 41 -4.86 1.98 12.60
N TYR A 42 -3.72 1.27 12.66
CA TYR A 42 -2.90 0.97 11.48
C TYR A 42 -3.67 0.15 10.43
N LEU A 43 -4.33 -0.94 10.85
CA LEU A 43 -5.12 -1.79 9.94
C LEU A 43 -6.27 -1.01 9.29
N THR A 44 -6.94 -0.13 10.04
CA THR A 44 -8.04 0.70 9.52
C THR A 44 -7.54 1.72 8.49
N GLN A 45 -6.41 2.37 8.77
CA GLN A 45 -5.78 3.32 7.86
C GLN A 45 -5.31 2.62 6.58
N ALA A 46 -4.62 1.49 6.70
CA ALA A 46 -4.18 0.69 5.55
C ALA A 46 -5.37 0.21 4.71
N ALA A 47 -6.44 -0.31 5.33
CA ALA A 47 -7.65 -0.71 4.60
C ALA A 47 -8.32 0.48 3.89
N THR A 48 -8.24 1.68 4.45
CA THR A 48 -8.75 2.90 3.80
C THR A 48 -7.88 3.29 2.60
N ALA A 49 -6.55 3.26 2.76
CA ALA A 49 -5.60 3.52 1.68
C ALA A 49 -5.77 2.53 0.52
N MET A 50 -5.88 1.23 0.82
CA MET A 50 -6.11 0.18 -0.18
C MET A 50 -7.39 0.39 -0.99
N ARG A 51 -8.49 0.81 -0.34
CA ARG A 51 -9.75 1.14 -1.03
C ARG A 51 -9.60 2.39 -1.92
N GLY A 52 -8.71 3.31 -1.57
CA GLY A 52 -8.42 4.53 -2.32
C GLY A 52 -7.59 4.30 -3.59
N LEU A 53 -6.76 3.25 -3.63
CA LEU A 53 -5.80 2.98 -4.72
C LEU A 53 -6.43 3.03 -6.12
N ALA A 54 -7.60 2.41 -6.31
CA ALA A 54 -8.26 2.35 -7.62
C ALA A 54 -8.57 3.75 -8.19
N ARG A 55 -8.96 4.71 -7.33
CA ARG A 55 -9.20 6.10 -7.73
C ARG A 55 -7.88 6.81 -8.07
N SER A 56 -6.90 6.71 -7.17
CA SER A 56 -5.59 7.35 -7.34
C SER A 56 -4.88 6.91 -8.63
N TYR A 57 -5.03 5.65 -9.00
CA TYR A 57 -4.51 5.09 -10.25
C TYR A 57 -5.16 5.69 -11.49
N ALA A 58 -6.48 5.85 -11.50
CA ALA A 58 -7.19 6.48 -12.61
C ALA A 58 -6.74 7.94 -12.80
N GLU A 59 -6.66 8.68 -11.70
CA GLU A 59 -6.20 10.08 -11.70
C GLU A 59 -4.74 10.19 -12.18
N THR A 60 -3.87 9.26 -11.78
CA THR A 60 -2.46 9.28 -12.16
C THR A 60 -2.26 8.98 -13.65
N ILE A 61 -3.01 8.04 -14.24
CA ILE A 61 -2.92 7.78 -15.70
C ILE A 61 -3.25 9.04 -16.49
N GLU A 62 -4.31 9.74 -16.10
CA GLU A 62 -4.76 10.95 -16.77
C GLU A 62 -3.76 12.11 -16.61
N GLN A 63 -3.21 12.30 -15.41
CA GLN A 63 -2.32 13.41 -15.09
C GLN A 63 -0.89 13.23 -15.62
N GLU A 64 -0.33 12.03 -15.49
CA GLU A 64 1.08 11.73 -15.79
C GLU A 64 1.31 11.25 -17.24
N GLN A 65 0.24 11.16 -18.06
CA GLN A 65 0.29 10.70 -19.46
C GLN A 65 1.09 9.40 -19.61
N LEU A 66 0.84 8.44 -18.72
CA LEU A 66 1.62 7.19 -18.65
C LEU A 66 1.53 6.42 -19.97
N ALA A 67 2.68 6.13 -20.58
CA ALA A 67 2.77 5.48 -21.88
C ALA A 67 3.64 4.21 -21.84
N PRO A 68 3.20 3.09 -22.45
CA PRO A 68 1.90 2.90 -23.10
C PRO A 68 0.75 2.75 -22.09
N ALA A 69 -0.31 3.55 -22.21
CA ALA A 69 -1.41 3.61 -21.23
C ALA A 69 -2.07 2.24 -20.99
N GLU A 70 -2.21 1.43 -22.05
CA GLU A 70 -2.77 0.08 -21.99
C GLU A 70 -2.04 -0.84 -20.99
N LYS A 71 -0.72 -0.70 -20.83
CA LYS A 71 0.08 -1.55 -19.92
C LYS A 71 -0.14 -1.15 -18.47
N TYR A 72 -0.20 0.16 -18.20
CA TYR A 72 -0.51 0.67 -16.87
C TYR A 72 -1.95 0.31 -16.47
N GLN A 73 -2.91 0.46 -17.37
CA GLN A 73 -4.29 0.04 -17.13
C GLN A 73 -4.40 -1.45 -16.79
N ALA A 74 -3.72 -2.30 -17.58
CA ALA A 74 -3.71 -3.74 -17.32
C ALA A 74 -3.09 -4.09 -15.95
N PHE A 75 -1.98 -3.46 -15.58
CA PHE A 75 -1.35 -3.68 -14.28
C PHE A 75 -2.19 -3.14 -13.11
N PHE A 76 -2.80 -1.97 -13.28
CA PHE A 76 -3.68 -1.38 -12.25
C PHE A 76 -4.94 -2.20 -12.01
N ALA A 77 -5.41 -2.94 -13.02
CA ALA A 77 -6.48 -3.93 -12.83
C ALA A 77 -6.04 -5.10 -11.92
N VAL A 78 -4.78 -5.54 -11.99
CA VAL A 78 -4.22 -6.56 -11.08
C VAL A 78 -4.14 -6.00 -9.67
N LEU A 79 -3.51 -4.83 -9.50
CA LEU A 79 -3.41 -4.13 -8.21
C LEU A 79 -4.77 -3.90 -7.54
N LYS A 80 -5.77 -3.45 -8.30
CA LYS A 80 -7.13 -3.25 -7.78
C LYS A 80 -7.72 -4.54 -7.22
N ARG A 81 -7.55 -5.66 -7.94
CA ARG A 81 -8.05 -6.96 -7.49
C ARG A 81 -7.35 -7.41 -6.21
N ASP A 82 -6.03 -7.25 -6.14
CA ASP A 82 -5.27 -7.66 -4.95
C ASP A 82 -5.55 -6.75 -3.75
N ALA A 83 -5.79 -5.46 -3.97
CA ALA A 83 -6.28 -4.53 -2.95
C ALA A 83 -7.65 -4.95 -2.41
N GLU A 84 -8.60 -5.31 -3.27
CA GLU A 84 -9.92 -5.80 -2.86
C GLU A 84 -9.80 -7.09 -2.02
N ASN A 85 -8.96 -8.03 -2.44
CA ASN A 85 -8.72 -9.28 -1.70
C ASN A 85 -8.04 -9.03 -0.35
N ALA A 86 -7.04 -8.14 -0.30
CA ALA A 86 -6.33 -7.79 0.93
C ALA A 86 -7.24 -7.07 1.93
N VAL A 87 -8.06 -6.12 1.46
CA VAL A 87 -9.05 -5.42 2.28
C VAL A 87 -10.04 -6.40 2.92
N ALA A 88 -10.53 -7.39 2.16
CA ALA A 88 -11.45 -8.40 2.72
C ALA A 88 -10.80 -9.18 3.88
N ALA A 89 -9.51 -9.53 3.76
CA ALA A 89 -8.77 -10.20 4.82
C ALA A 89 -8.56 -9.29 6.04
N VAL A 90 -8.20 -8.02 5.82
CA VAL A 90 -8.00 -7.02 6.89
C VAL A 90 -9.31 -6.73 7.63
N ASP A 91 -10.41 -6.55 6.92
CA ASP A 91 -11.73 -6.31 7.51
C ASP A 91 -12.18 -7.50 8.38
N LEU A 92 -11.90 -8.73 7.94
CA LEU A 92 -12.19 -9.92 8.73
C LEU A 92 -11.38 -9.95 10.04
N VAL A 93 -10.11 -9.54 10.00
CA VAL A 93 -9.27 -9.40 11.21
C VAL A 93 -9.80 -8.29 12.11
N LEU A 94 -10.16 -7.13 11.56
CA LEU A 94 -10.72 -6.00 12.31
C LEU A 94 -12.05 -6.36 13.00
N ALA A 95 -12.84 -7.26 12.40
CA ALA A 95 -14.11 -7.73 12.97
C ALA A 95 -13.96 -8.61 14.22
N GLN A 96 -12.76 -9.13 14.51
CA GLN A 96 -12.55 -9.94 15.71
C GLN A 96 -12.61 -9.07 16.97
N ALA A 97 -13.11 -9.61 18.08
CA ALA A 97 -13.12 -8.89 19.36
C ALA A 97 -11.70 -8.64 19.88
N THR A 98 -10.87 -9.67 19.79
CA THR A 98 -9.45 -9.66 20.17
C THR A 98 -8.59 -10.06 18.98
N ILE A 99 -7.39 -9.48 18.88
CA ILE A 99 -6.47 -9.71 17.75
C ILE A 99 -5.12 -10.14 18.32
N GLY A 100 -4.84 -11.44 18.33
CA GLY A 100 -3.57 -11.99 18.81
C GLY A 100 -2.48 -11.98 17.75
N SER A 101 -1.22 -12.11 18.18
CA SER A 101 -0.05 -12.12 17.29
C SER A 101 -0.13 -13.20 16.20
N GLN A 102 -0.62 -14.40 16.51
CA GLN A 102 -0.75 -15.47 15.51
C GLN A 102 -1.76 -15.14 14.40
N LEU A 103 -2.84 -14.41 14.72
CA LEU A 103 -3.81 -13.98 13.71
C LEU A 103 -3.17 -12.97 12.75
N ILE A 104 -2.36 -12.04 13.29
CA ILE A 104 -1.60 -11.08 12.48
C ILE A 104 -0.50 -11.77 11.67
N ASP A 105 0.17 -12.77 12.23
CA ASP A 105 1.14 -13.58 11.49
C ASP A 105 0.48 -14.27 10.28
N ASN A 106 -0.71 -14.86 10.48
CA ASN A 106 -1.48 -15.46 9.38
C ASN A 106 -1.93 -14.42 8.35
N LEU A 107 -2.31 -13.22 8.78
CA LEU A 107 -2.64 -12.10 7.86
C LEU A 107 -1.41 -11.71 7.04
N ASN A 108 -0.23 -11.58 7.67
CA ASN A 108 1.03 -11.24 7.00
C ASN A 108 1.50 -12.33 6.04
N ALA A 109 1.18 -13.60 6.33
CA ALA A 109 1.42 -14.72 5.45
C ALA A 109 0.43 -14.80 4.27
N SER A 110 -0.66 -14.01 4.27
CA SER A 110 -1.66 -14.01 3.21
C SER A 110 -1.05 -13.64 1.87
N ILE A 111 -1.26 -14.52 0.87
CA ILE A 111 -0.74 -14.32 -0.48
C ILE A 111 -1.26 -13.02 -1.11
N HIS A 112 -2.51 -12.63 -0.81
CA HIS A 112 -3.13 -11.42 -1.36
C HIS A 112 -2.48 -10.15 -0.82
N LEU A 113 -2.18 -10.10 0.49
CA LEU A 113 -1.52 -8.95 1.10
C LEU A 113 -0.08 -8.81 0.58
N ARG A 114 0.63 -9.93 0.47
CA ARG A 114 2.01 -9.94 -0.04
C ARG A 114 2.10 -9.60 -1.53
N ALA A 115 1.15 -10.06 -2.33
CA ALA A 115 1.06 -9.70 -3.75
C ALA A 115 0.84 -8.20 -3.91
N LEU A 116 -0.13 -7.63 -3.19
CA LEU A 116 -0.40 -6.19 -3.21
C LEU A 116 0.84 -5.37 -2.84
N LEU A 117 1.52 -5.71 -1.74
CA LEU A 117 2.73 -5.01 -1.29
C LEU A 117 3.83 -5.06 -2.36
N ALA A 118 4.10 -6.24 -2.93
CA ALA A 118 5.11 -6.39 -3.98
C ALA A 118 4.77 -5.57 -5.24
N ASP A 119 3.50 -5.57 -5.65
CA ASP A 119 3.04 -4.81 -6.82
C ASP A 119 3.06 -3.30 -6.57
N LEU A 120 2.78 -2.86 -5.33
CA LEU A 120 2.91 -1.47 -4.92
C LEU A 120 4.35 -0.98 -5.04
N PHE A 121 5.32 -1.74 -4.51
CA PHE A 121 6.74 -1.40 -4.66
C PHE A 121 7.19 -1.34 -6.13
N LEU A 122 6.68 -2.25 -6.96
CA LEU A 122 7.00 -2.26 -8.39
C LEU A 122 6.51 -0.99 -9.09
N VAL A 123 5.26 -0.57 -8.86
CA VAL A 123 4.73 0.63 -9.52
C VAL A 123 5.36 1.91 -8.97
N THR A 124 5.57 2.01 -7.66
CA THR A 124 6.14 3.23 -7.06
C THR A 124 7.56 3.48 -7.56
N GLU A 125 8.40 2.44 -7.63
CA GLU A 125 9.75 2.52 -8.21
C GLU A 125 9.71 3.02 -9.67
N ILE A 126 8.79 2.47 -10.49
CA ILE A 126 8.62 2.92 -11.88
C ILE A 126 8.23 4.42 -11.93
N LEU A 127 7.30 4.86 -11.08
CA LEU A 127 6.84 6.25 -11.05
C LEU A 127 7.95 7.20 -10.56
N GLU A 128 8.75 6.79 -9.58
CA GLU A 128 9.85 7.58 -9.02
C GLU A 128 11.00 7.78 -10.01
N VAL A 129 11.42 6.72 -10.69
CA VAL A 129 12.45 6.79 -11.74
C VAL A 129 12.00 7.73 -12.87
N ARG A 130 10.71 7.71 -13.22
CA ARG A 130 10.15 8.59 -14.25
C ARG A 130 10.13 10.05 -13.81
N GLN A 131 9.66 10.34 -12.59
CA GLN A 131 9.66 11.70 -12.04
C GLN A 131 11.09 12.27 -11.99
N THR A 132 12.06 11.48 -11.53
CA THR A 132 13.48 11.87 -11.47
C THR A 132 14.03 12.24 -12.85
N LYS A 133 13.72 11.45 -13.88
CA LYS A 133 14.10 11.74 -15.27
C LYS A 133 13.43 12.99 -15.82
N ALA A 134 12.16 13.21 -15.50
CA ALA A 134 11.43 14.40 -15.94
C ALA A 134 12.03 15.69 -15.35
N VAL A 135 12.38 15.67 -14.06
CA VAL A 135 13.06 16.80 -13.38
C VAL A 135 14.43 17.08 -14.03
N ALA A 136 15.25 16.05 -14.22
CA ALA A 136 16.57 16.21 -14.84
C ALA A 136 16.50 16.77 -16.28
N ALA A 137 15.48 16.38 -17.05
CA ALA A 137 15.27 16.91 -18.40
C ALA A 137 14.83 18.39 -18.38
N ALA A 138 13.99 18.79 -17.42
CA ALA A 138 13.55 20.18 -17.26
C ALA A 138 14.71 21.10 -16.83
N ASP A 139 15.56 20.65 -15.90
CA ASP A 139 16.74 21.40 -15.45
C ASP A 139 17.79 21.54 -16.55
N GLY A 140 18.00 20.48 -17.36
CA GLY A 140 18.90 20.52 -18.51
C GLY A 140 18.42 21.46 -19.63
N ALA A 141 17.10 21.59 -19.82
CA ALA A 141 16.51 22.51 -20.81
C ALA A 141 16.59 23.99 -20.37
N ALA A 142 16.56 24.28 -19.07
CA ALA A 142 16.71 25.63 -18.53
C ALA A 142 18.17 26.14 -18.54
N GLY A 143 19.15 25.25 -18.77
CA GLY A 143 20.59 25.54 -18.73
C GLY A 143 21.26 25.81 -20.08
N SER A 144 20.52 25.87 -21.19
CA SER A 144 21.09 26.18 -22.53
C SER A 144 20.83 27.66 -22.90
N PRO A 145 21.89 28.49 -23.07
CA PRO A 145 21.79 29.88 -23.54
C PRO A 145 21.51 29.99 -25.05
#